data_AF-A0A162L0F8-F1
#
_entry.id   AF-A0A162L0F8-F1
#
_cell.length_a   1.000
_cell.length_b   1.000
_cell.length_c   1.000
_cell.angle_alpha   90.00
_cell.angle_beta   90.00
_cell.angle_gamma   90.00
#
_symmetry.space_group_name_H-M   'P 1'
#
loop_
_entity.id
_entity.type
_entity.pdbx_description
1 polymer ?
#
loop_
_entity_poly.entity_id
_entity_poly.type
_entity_poly.pdbx_seq_one_letter_code
_entity_poly.pdbx_strand_id
1 'polypeptide(L)'
;MTDLFGRHVFPDDAEDIKDHRWFKHFAWEQIMSMKPPFVPNISSPEDAHYFEDSETPDDWSESNLGVAPSQEEVRHILRDFRPYVQQVAVGLVAEPHNSASLRMIDYELEHSPDLSEGERQMLKRFLRLYGRRQRKRPRDMLLRDTKIKDAVMEVRKSSAFVGYSWRRMPPGGFVMGALQQ
;
A
#
# COMPACT_ATOMS: atom_id res chain seq x y z
N MET A 1 14.59 -15.26 21.70
CA MET A 1 15.81 -15.99 22.10
C MET A 1 16.85 -15.71 21.02
N THR A 2 18.10 -15.40 21.37
CA THR A 2 19.21 -15.14 20.43
C THR A 2 20.34 -16.12 20.74
N ASP A 3 21.17 -16.46 19.75
CA ASP A 3 22.39 -17.25 20.02
C ASP A 3 23.41 -16.42 20.85
N LEU A 4 24.48 -17.07 21.31
CA LEU A 4 25.57 -16.42 22.06
C LEU A 4 26.28 -15.27 21.30
N PHE A 5 26.02 -15.11 20.00
CA PHE A 5 26.59 -14.08 19.12
C PHE A 5 25.57 -13.05 18.65
N GLY A 6 24.35 -13.06 19.21
CA GLY A 6 23.28 -12.13 18.84
C GLY A 6 22.71 -12.37 17.44
N ARG A 7 22.92 -13.55 16.85
CA ARG A 7 22.35 -13.94 15.57
C ARG A 7 20.92 -14.46 15.76
N HIS A 8 20.06 -14.13 14.81
CA HIS A 8 18.66 -14.53 14.76
C HIS A 8 18.39 -15.75 13.86
N VAL A 9 19.44 -16.28 13.25
CA VAL A 9 19.36 -17.47 12.39
C VAL A 9 19.88 -18.64 13.22
N PHE A 10 18.97 -19.53 13.60
CA PHE A 10 19.35 -20.76 14.30
C PHE A 10 19.92 -21.76 13.28
N PRO A 11 20.89 -22.60 13.68
CA PRO A 11 21.25 -23.77 12.88
C PRO A 11 19.99 -24.61 12.63
N ASP A 12 19.81 -25.08 11.39
CA ASP A 12 18.72 -25.97 10.98
C ASP A 12 17.29 -25.40 11.13
N ASP A 13 17.13 -24.07 11.28
CA ASP A 13 15.84 -23.39 11.54
C ASP A 13 14.78 -23.56 10.44
N ALA A 14 15.21 -23.99 9.24
CA ALA A 14 14.34 -24.17 8.08
C ALA A 14 14.15 -25.65 7.68
N GLU A 15 14.75 -26.60 8.42
CA GLU A 15 14.71 -28.02 8.05
C GLU A 15 13.30 -28.62 8.17
N ASP A 16 12.51 -28.18 9.14
CA ASP A 16 11.10 -28.57 9.30
C ASP A 16 10.23 -28.17 8.09
N ILE A 17 10.51 -26.99 7.51
CA ILE A 17 9.87 -26.52 6.28
C ILE A 17 10.37 -27.35 5.08
N LYS A 18 11.67 -27.59 4.97
CA LYS A 18 12.26 -28.37 3.86
C LYS A 18 11.75 -29.81 3.82
N ASP A 19 11.58 -30.44 4.98
CA ASP A 19 11.12 -31.81 5.15
C ASP A 19 9.59 -31.98 5.05
N HIS A 20 8.84 -30.87 4.96
CA HIS A 20 7.39 -30.92 4.89
C HIS A 20 6.92 -31.68 3.64
N ARG A 21 5.85 -32.48 3.76
CA ARG A 21 5.30 -33.33 2.67
C ARG A 21 5.00 -32.57 1.38
N TRP A 22 4.65 -31.30 1.48
CA TRP A 22 4.42 -30.42 0.32
C TRP A 22 5.68 -30.25 -0.55
N PHE A 23 6.87 -30.26 0.07
CA PHE A 23 8.16 -30.06 -0.58
C PHE A 23 8.97 -31.36 -0.77
N LYS A 24 8.37 -32.54 -0.54
CA LYS A 24 9.05 -33.85 -0.58
C LYS A 24 9.90 -34.10 -1.83
N HIS A 25 9.53 -33.52 -2.97
CA HIS A 25 10.21 -33.69 -4.26
C HIS A 25 10.81 -32.38 -4.78
N PHE A 26 10.97 -31.40 -3.90
CA PHE A 26 11.53 -30.10 -4.24
C PHE A 26 13.05 -30.13 -4.06
N ALA A 27 13.79 -29.78 -5.12
CA ALA A 27 15.25 -29.82 -5.11
C ALA A 27 15.84 -28.56 -4.45
N TRP A 28 15.78 -28.49 -3.12
CA TRP A 28 16.25 -27.33 -2.35
C TRP A 28 17.69 -26.91 -2.67
N GLU A 29 18.60 -27.88 -2.87
CA GLU A 29 20.00 -27.64 -3.24
C GLU A 29 20.18 -26.96 -4.60
N GLN A 30 19.20 -27.08 -5.49
CA GLN A 30 19.26 -26.57 -6.86
C GLN A 30 18.39 -25.32 -7.07
N ILE A 31 17.65 -24.87 -6.05
CA ILE A 31 16.66 -23.78 -6.17
C ILE A 31 17.25 -22.50 -6.78
N MET A 32 18.50 -22.17 -6.41
CA MET A 32 19.21 -20.98 -6.89
C MET A 32 19.53 -21.03 -8.39
N SER A 33 19.59 -22.23 -8.97
CA SER A 33 19.92 -22.49 -10.37
C SER A 33 18.71 -22.93 -11.20
N MET A 34 17.56 -23.15 -10.56
CA MET A 34 16.33 -23.54 -11.25
C MET A 34 15.81 -22.37 -12.09
N LYS A 35 15.47 -22.66 -13.36
CA LYS A 35 14.78 -21.69 -14.21
C LYS A 35 13.40 -21.41 -13.62
N PRO A 36 13.04 -20.13 -13.35
CA PRO A 36 11.73 -19.82 -12.80
C PRO A 36 10.63 -20.15 -13.82
N PRO A 37 9.45 -20.63 -13.36
CA PRO A 37 8.34 -20.97 -14.25
C PRO A 37 7.73 -19.76 -14.95
N PHE A 38 7.89 -18.57 -14.36
CA PHE A 38 7.46 -17.29 -14.92
C PHE A 38 8.64 -16.32 -14.93
N VAL A 39 8.91 -15.74 -16.10
CA VAL A 39 9.92 -14.70 -16.29
C VAL A 39 9.17 -13.42 -16.67
N PRO A 40 9.22 -12.36 -15.84
CA PRO A 40 8.60 -11.08 -16.17
C PRO A 40 9.18 -10.49 -17.46
N ASN A 41 8.33 -9.93 -18.31
CA ASN A 41 8.72 -9.29 -19.57
C ASN A 41 9.11 -7.82 -19.34
N ILE A 42 10.33 -7.60 -18.83
CA ILE A 42 10.86 -6.25 -18.58
C ILE A 42 11.57 -5.69 -19.81
N SER A 43 11.22 -4.46 -20.19
CA SER A 43 11.79 -3.75 -21.34
C SER A 43 13.07 -2.97 -21.00
N SER A 44 13.21 -2.51 -19.75
CA SER A 44 14.38 -1.78 -19.23
C SER A 44 14.52 -1.98 -17.71
N PRO A 45 15.68 -1.67 -17.10
CA PRO A 45 15.83 -1.74 -15.64
C PRO A 45 14.93 -0.75 -14.88
N GLU A 46 14.44 0.30 -15.54
CA GLU A 46 13.46 1.26 -15.01
C GLU A 46 12.01 0.91 -15.36
N ASP A 47 11.76 -0.25 -15.98
CA ASP A 47 10.43 -0.65 -16.41
C ASP A 47 9.49 -0.91 -15.22
N ALA A 48 8.46 -0.07 -15.12
CA ALA A 48 7.51 -0.09 -14.02
C ALA A 48 6.12 -0.67 -14.40
N HIS A 49 5.95 -1.30 -15.57
CA HIS A 49 4.60 -1.72 -16.01
C HIS A 49 3.96 -2.85 -15.17
N TYR A 50 4.75 -3.59 -14.39
CA TYR A 50 4.23 -4.56 -13.40
C TYR A 50 3.83 -3.91 -12.07
N PHE A 51 4.17 -2.64 -11.85
CA PHE A 51 3.65 -1.86 -10.75
C PHE A 51 2.29 -1.30 -11.14
N GLU A 52 1.35 -1.26 -10.21
CA GLU A 52 0.14 -0.47 -10.43
C GLU A 52 0.56 1.00 -10.58
N ASP A 53 0.00 1.72 -11.55
CA ASP A 53 0.12 3.19 -11.63
C ASP A 53 -0.37 3.75 -10.30
N SER A 54 0.57 4.01 -9.40
CA SER A 54 0.23 4.16 -8.00
C SER A 54 -0.62 5.42 -7.87
N GLU A 55 -1.89 5.24 -7.52
CA GLU A 55 -2.48 6.10 -6.51
C GLU A 55 -1.42 6.24 -5.41
N THR A 56 -1.03 7.47 -5.11
CA THR A 56 -0.03 7.81 -4.11
C THR A 56 -0.15 6.89 -2.89
N PRO A 57 0.95 6.26 -2.43
CA PRO A 57 0.91 5.28 -1.35
C PRO A 57 0.02 5.77 -0.22
N ASP A 58 -0.98 4.95 0.12
CA ASP A 58 -1.88 5.14 1.25
C ASP A 58 -1.04 5.51 2.49
N ASP A 59 -1.03 6.79 2.87
CA ASP A 59 -0.60 7.15 4.20
C ASP A 59 -1.68 6.63 5.14
N TRP A 60 -1.40 5.50 5.79
CA TRP A 60 -2.23 4.88 6.83
C TRP A 60 -2.42 5.78 8.07
N SER A 61 -2.00 7.03 8.00
CA SER A 61 -2.24 8.01 9.02
C SER A 61 -3.72 8.35 9.10
N GLU A 62 -4.25 8.31 10.32
CA GLU A 62 -5.52 8.91 10.75
C GLU A 62 -5.58 10.44 10.47
N SER A 63 -4.60 11.00 9.77
CA SER A 63 -4.38 12.42 9.51
C SER A 63 -5.12 12.98 8.30
N ASN A 64 -5.62 12.15 7.37
CA ASN A 64 -6.56 12.63 6.34
C ASN A 64 -8.00 12.66 6.88
N LEU A 65 -8.19 13.40 7.98
CA LEU A 65 -9.46 14.03 8.32
C LEU A 65 -9.68 15.28 7.45
N GLY A 66 -9.31 15.23 6.18
CA GLY A 66 -9.73 16.23 5.20
C GLY A 66 -11.26 16.20 5.21
N VAL A 67 -11.85 17.20 5.87
CA VAL A 67 -13.30 17.40 5.84
C VAL A 67 -13.62 17.57 4.37
N ALA A 68 -14.29 16.57 3.77
CA ALA A 68 -14.71 16.74 2.38
C ALA A 68 -15.49 18.05 2.25
N PRO A 69 -15.23 18.81 1.18
CA PRO A 69 -15.83 20.11 0.99
C PRO A 69 -17.35 20.00 1.04
N SER A 70 -17.98 20.92 1.75
CA SER A 70 -19.43 21.06 1.76
C SER A 70 -19.95 21.34 0.35
N GLN A 71 -21.25 21.11 0.12
CA GLN A 71 -21.86 21.36 -1.18
C GLN A 71 -21.65 22.79 -1.68
N GLU A 72 -21.66 23.78 -0.79
CA GLU A 72 -21.40 25.19 -1.12
C GLU A 72 -19.92 25.43 -1.49
N GLU A 73 -18.99 24.80 -0.78
CA GLU A 73 -17.55 24.88 -1.10
C GLU A 73 -17.25 24.25 -2.47
N VAL A 74 -17.85 23.11 -2.79
CA VAL A 74 -17.71 22.48 -4.12
C VAL A 74 -18.18 23.43 -5.23
N ARG A 75 -19.36 24.05 -5.04
CA ARG A 75 -19.92 25.03 -6.00
C ARG A 75 -19.03 26.27 -6.11
N HIS A 76 -18.43 26.72 -5.01
CA HIS A 76 -17.51 27.85 -5.02
C HIS A 76 -16.19 27.52 -5.74
N ILE A 77 -15.60 26.34 -5.49
CA ILE A 77 -14.37 25.86 -6.15
C ILE A 77 -14.58 25.70 -7.65
N LEU A 78 -15.76 25.21 -8.06
CA LEU A 78 -16.10 24.92 -9.45
C LEU A 78 -17.00 26.00 -10.08
N ARG A 79 -16.97 27.23 -9.57
CA ARG A 79 -17.85 28.32 -10.02
C ARG A 79 -17.73 28.67 -11.51
N ASP A 80 -16.55 28.44 -12.10
CA ASP A 80 -16.27 28.72 -13.51
C ASP A 80 -16.76 27.59 -14.43
N PHE A 81 -17.21 26.46 -13.86
CA PHE A 81 -17.76 25.32 -14.60
C PHE A 81 -19.28 25.33 -14.63
N ARG A 82 -19.86 24.63 -15.60
CA ARG A 82 -21.31 24.49 -15.78
C ARG A 82 -21.98 23.94 -14.51
N PRO A 83 -23.22 24.35 -14.19
CA PRO A 83 -23.95 23.84 -13.03
C PRO A 83 -24.07 22.31 -12.99
N TYR A 84 -24.17 21.67 -14.16
CA TYR A 84 -24.17 20.21 -14.29
C TYR A 84 -22.88 19.57 -13.74
N VAL A 85 -21.71 20.11 -14.10
CA VAL A 85 -20.42 19.61 -13.62
C VAL A 85 -20.29 19.79 -12.11
N GLN A 86 -20.76 20.93 -11.58
CA GLN A 86 -20.80 21.17 -10.14
C GLN A 86 -21.70 20.14 -9.43
N GLN A 87 -22.86 19.80 -10.01
CA GLN A 87 -23.77 18.80 -9.46
C GLN A 87 -23.15 17.40 -9.46
N VAL A 88 -22.47 17.00 -10.54
CA VAL A 88 -21.73 15.74 -10.61
C VAL A 88 -20.64 15.71 -9.54
N ALA A 89 -19.84 16.77 -9.42
CA ALA A 89 -18.78 16.86 -8.40
C ALA A 89 -19.30 16.75 -6.97
N VAL A 90 -20.46 17.33 -6.66
CA VAL A 90 -21.10 17.18 -5.34
C VAL A 90 -21.48 15.73 -5.08
N GLY A 91 -22.09 15.03 -6.05
CA GLY A 91 -22.41 13.61 -5.92
C GLY A 91 -21.17 12.74 -5.75
N LEU A 92 -20.11 13.04 -6.50
CA LEU A 92 -18.82 12.35 -6.42
C LEU A 92 -18.09 12.54 -5.08
N VAL A 93 -18.42 13.55 -4.28
CA VAL A 93 -17.75 13.77 -2.98
C VAL A 93 -18.63 13.38 -1.80
N ALA A 94 -19.93 13.19 -2.02
CA ALA A 94 -20.89 12.86 -0.98
C ALA A 94 -20.63 11.48 -0.34
N GLU A 95 -20.36 10.46 -1.15
CA GLU A 95 -20.16 9.09 -0.67
C GLU A 95 -18.67 8.72 -0.57
N PRO A 96 -18.27 7.83 0.34
CA PRO A 96 -16.90 7.33 0.39
C PRO A 96 -16.62 6.29 -0.71
N HIS A 97 -15.47 6.40 -1.35
CA HIS A 97 -15.08 5.58 -2.50
C HIS A 97 -14.05 4.52 -2.13
N ASN A 98 -14.16 3.34 -2.74
CA ASN A 98 -13.09 2.35 -2.78
C ASN A 98 -12.52 2.23 -4.21
N SER A 99 -11.49 1.41 -4.40
CA SER A 99 -10.83 1.25 -5.71
C SER A 99 -11.78 0.72 -6.80
N ALA A 100 -12.73 -0.15 -6.47
CA ALA A 100 -13.72 -0.64 -7.43
C ALA A 100 -14.72 0.47 -7.82
N SER A 101 -15.19 1.24 -6.84
CA SER A 101 -16.07 2.40 -7.05
C SER A 101 -15.38 3.47 -7.91
N LEU A 102 -14.09 3.76 -7.66
CA LEU A 102 -13.32 4.72 -8.47
C LEU A 102 -13.21 4.27 -9.93
N ARG A 103 -12.95 2.98 -10.18
CA ARG A 103 -12.91 2.43 -11.55
C ARG A 103 -14.25 2.54 -12.26
N MET A 104 -15.34 2.28 -11.55
CA MET A 104 -16.69 2.42 -12.10
C MET A 104 -17.01 3.87 -12.44
N ILE A 105 -16.68 4.81 -11.55
CA ILE A 105 -16.86 6.24 -11.78
C ILE A 105 -15.99 6.73 -12.94
N ASP A 106 -14.71 6.32 -12.99
CA ASP A 106 -13.82 6.69 -14.08
C ASP A 106 -14.39 6.22 -15.43
N TYR A 107 -14.94 5.00 -15.48
CA TYR A 107 -15.61 4.46 -16.66
C TYR A 107 -16.88 5.25 -17.01
N GLU A 108 -17.75 5.56 -16.04
CA GLU A 108 -18.98 6.34 -16.26
C GLU A 108 -18.69 7.75 -16.77
N LEU A 109 -17.67 8.42 -16.23
CA LEU A 109 -17.25 9.75 -16.68
C LEU A 109 -16.74 9.71 -18.13
N GLU A 110 -15.98 8.68 -18.50
CA GLU A 110 -15.44 8.50 -19.86
C GLU A 110 -16.56 8.31 -20.90
N HIS A 111 -17.62 7.59 -20.53
CA HIS A 111 -18.75 7.29 -21.40
C HIS A 111 -19.87 8.32 -21.33
N SER A 112 -19.74 9.37 -20.51
CA SER A 112 -20.73 10.43 -20.41
C SER A 112 -20.65 11.35 -21.65
N PRO A 113 -21.71 11.43 -22.49
CA PRO A 113 -21.70 12.24 -23.70
C PRO A 113 -21.81 13.75 -23.43
N ASP A 114 -22.27 14.13 -22.24
CA ASP A 114 -22.58 15.52 -21.88
C ASP A 114 -21.39 16.31 -21.32
N LEU A 115 -20.26 15.61 -21.11
CA LEU A 115 -19.03 16.16 -20.53
C LEU A 115 -17.95 16.28 -21.60
N SER A 116 -17.30 17.44 -21.64
CA SER A 116 -16.08 17.64 -22.42
C SER A 116 -14.92 16.85 -21.82
N GLU A 117 -13.92 16.51 -22.64
CA GLU A 117 -12.71 15.82 -22.19
C GLU A 117 -12.01 16.55 -21.03
N GLY A 118 -11.95 17.88 -21.10
CA GLY A 118 -11.41 18.70 -20.01
C GLY A 118 -12.24 18.65 -18.72
N GLU A 119 -13.57 18.56 -18.83
CA GLU A 119 -14.48 18.44 -17.68
C GLU A 119 -14.34 17.07 -17.02
N ARG A 120 -14.21 15.99 -17.81
CA ARG A 120 -13.95 14.63 -17.31
C ARG A 120 -12.64 14.56 -16.54
N GLN A 121 -11.55 15.05 -17.13
CA GLN A 121 -10.24 15.04 -16.49
C GLN A 121 -10.24 15.87 -15.20
N MET A 122 -10.93 17.02 -15.20
CA MET A 122 -11.10 17.84 -14.01
C MET A 122 -11.88 17.08 -12.92
N LEU A 123 -13.01 16.45 -13.24
CA LEU A 123 -13.80 15.67 -12.28
C LEU A 123 -13.02 14.50 -11.69
N LYS A 124 -12.27 13.76 -12.52
CA LYS A 124 -11.36 12.69 -12.08
C LYS A 124 -10.31 13.24 -11.09
N ARG A 125 -9.69 14.38 -11.40
CA ARG A 125 -8.73 15.04 -10.52
C ARG A 125 -9.39 15.55 -9.23
N PHE A 126 -10.57 16.13 -9.33
CA PHE A 126 -11.33 16.66 -8.20
C PHE A 126 -11.69 15.54 -7.22
N LEU A 127 -12.18 14.40 -7.72
CA LEU A 127 -12.47 13.21 -6.93
C LEU A 127 -11.22 12.67 -6.20
N ARG A 128 -10.06 12.66 -6.87
CA ARG A 128 -8.80 12.21 -6.24
C ARG A 128 -8.30 13.16 -5.16
N LEU A 129 -8.63 14.44 -5.23
CA LEU A 129 -8.22 15.46 -4.25
C LEU A 129 -9.18 15.58 -3.07
N TYR A 130 -10.49 15.55 -3.33
CA TYR A 130 -11.53 15.86 -2.34
C TYR A 130 -12.41 14.67 -1.96
N GLY A 131 -12.34 13.56 -2.71
CA GLY A 131 -13.11 12.36 -2.44
C GLY A 131 -12.69 11.67 -1.15
N ARG A 132 -13.68 11.28 -0.34
CA ARG A 132 -13.40 10.49 0.86
C ARG A 132 -13.12 9.04 0.46
N ARG A 133 -12.02 8.47 0.92
CA ARG A 133 -11.75 7.03 0.78
C ARG A 133 -12.55 6.25 1.82
N GLN A 134 -13.15 5.14 1.41
CA GLN A 134 -13.84 4.23 2.30
C GLN A 134 -12.82 3.63 3.29
N ARG A 135 -13.10 3.79 4.60
CA ARG A 135 -12.21 3.27 5.64
C ARG A 135 -12.18 1.74 5.57
N LYS A 136 -11.00 1.18 5.29
CA LYS A 136 -10.78 -0.27 5.37
C LYS A 136 -10.86 -0.67 6.84
N ARG A 137 -11.58 -1.76 7.14
CA ARG A 137 -11.64 -2.30 8.50
C ARG A 137 -10.27 -2.86 8.88
N PRO A 138 -9.84 -2.76 10.15
CA PRO A 138 -8.64 -3.43 10.63
C PRO A 138 -8.67 -4.92 10.23
N ARG A 139 -7.58 -5.39 9.62
CA ARG A 139 -7.46 -6.78 9.16
C ARG A 139 -7.55 -7.74 10.33
N ASP A 140 -6.86 -7.39 11.41
CA ASP A 140 -6.96 -8.08 12.68
C ASP A 140 -8.33 -7.89 13.33
N MET A 141 -8.91 -8.99 13.77
CA MET A 141 -10.21 -9.04 14.42
C MET A 141 -10.22 -8.32 15.77
N LEU A 142 -9.13 -8.39 16.55
CA LEU A 142 -9.06 -7.74 17.86
C LEU A 142 -9.04 -6.20 17.77
N LEU A 143 -8.52 -5.65 16.67
CA LEU A 143 -8.53 -4.21 16.42
C LEU A 143 -9.88 -3.67 15.94
N ARG A 144 -10.87 -4.53 15.68
CA ARG A 144 -12.21 -4.12 15.25
C ARG A 144 -13.09 -3.68 16.42
N ASP A 145 -12.84 -4.24 17.60
CA ASP A 145 -13.60 -3.91 18.80
C ASP A 145 -13.05 -2.61 19.40
N THR A 146 -13.92 -1.61 19.46
CA THR A 146 -13.58 -0.26 19.94
C THR A 146 -13.13 -0.23 21.40
N LYS A 147 -13.51 -1.21 22.21
CA LYS A 147 -13.14 -1.25 23.64
C LYS A 147 -11.74 -1.78 23.87
N ILE A 148 -11.28 -2.74 23.06
CA ILE A 148 -10.01 -3.44 23.26
C ILE A 148 -8.91 -3.02 22.29
N LYS A 149 -9.26 -2.32 21.19
CA LYS A 149 -8.31 -1.90 20.14
C LYS A 149 -7.08 -1.23 20.73
N ASP A 150 -7.25 -0.28 21.65
CA ASP A 150 -6.13 0.51 22.17
C ASP A 150 -5.19 -0.33 23.05
N ALA A 151 -5.75 -1.16 23.93
CA ALA A 151 -4.97 -2.10 24.75
C ALA A 151 -4.19 -3.09 23.88
N VAL A 152 -4.82 -3.65 22.84
CA VAL A 152 -4.18 -4.59 21.90
C VAL A 152 -3.06 -3.90 21.11
N MET A 153 -3.27 -2.66 20.68
CA MET A 153 -2.22 -1.87 20.00
C MET A 153 -1.04 -1.59 20.92
N GLU A 154 -1.28 -1.23 22.18
CA GLU A 154 -0.21 -0.98 23.16
C GLU A 154 0.61 -2.24 23.44
N VAL A 155 -0.06 -3.39 23.69
CA VAL A 155 0.64 -4.68 23.85
C VAL A 155 1.49 -4.98 22.63
N ARG A 156 0.96 -4.80 21.41
CA ARG A 156 1.73 -5.01 20.18
C ARG A 156 2.94 -4.12 20.06
N LYS A 157 2.83 -2.82 20.37
CA LYS A 157 3.98 -1.91 20.36
C LYS A 157 5.04 -2.34 21.36
N SER A 158 4.62 -2.74 22.56
CA SER A 158 5.54 -3.19 23.63
C SER A 158 6.21 -4.53 23.31
N SER A 159 5.53 -5.42 22.59
CA SER A 159 6.04 -6.74 22.21
C SER A 159 6.65 -6.78 20.82
N ALA A 160 6.55 -5.70 20.05
CA ALA A 160 7.09 -5.62 18.70
C ALA A 160 8.61 -5.72 18.77
N PHE A 161 9.17 -6.52 17.88
CA PHE A 161 10.62 -6.66 17.75
C PHE A 161 11.23 -5.34 17.24
N VAL A 162 11.93 -4.61 18.12
CA VAL A 162 12.55 -3.29 17.85
C VAL A 162 13.81 -3.39 16.96
N GLY A 163 14.19 -4.60 16.51
CA GLY A 163 15.55 -4.90 16.05
C GLY A 163 15.89 -4.68 14.58
N TYR A 164 14.95 -4.32 13.70
CA TYR A 164 15.32 -4.00 12.30
C TYR A 164 15.67 -2.53 12.14
N SER A 165 16.87 -2.13 12.59
CA SER A 165 17.52 -0.95 12.02
C SER A 165 18.07 -1.34 10.65
N TRP A 166 17.39 -0.96 9.56
CA TRP A 166 17.98 -1.02 8.23
C TRP A 166 19.18 -0.08 8.19
N ARG A 167 20.39 -0.60 8.40
CA ARG A 167 21.61 0.12 8.08
C ARG A 167 21.91 -0.16 6.61
N ARG A 168 21.85 0.87 5.76
CA ARG A 168 22.43 0.75 4.41
C ARG A 168 23.89 0.35 4.58
N MET A 169 24.31 -0.70 3.88
CA MET A 169 25.73 -1.01 3.73
C MET A 169 26.40 0.25 3.14
N PRO A 170 27.42 0.82 3.79
CA PRO A 170 28.26 1.82 3.13
C PRO A 170 28.85 1.19 1.86
N PRO A 171 29.13 1.96 0.80
CA PRO A 171 29.68 1.43 -0.45
C PRO A 171 30.98 0.62 -0.31
N GLY A 172 31.63 0.63 0.87
CA GLY A 172 32.86 -0.11 1.18
C GLY A 172 32.72 -1.34 2.10
N GLY A 173 31.52 -1.77 2.49
CA GLY A 173 31.32 -2.93 3.37
C GLY A 173 31.74 -2.72 4.84
N PHE A 174 31.55 -3.73 5.69
CA PHE A 174 31.99 -3.70 7.09
C PHE A 174 33.50 -4.01 7.18
N VAL A 175 34.31 -2.97 7.40
CA VAL A 175 35.71 -3.17 7.77
C VAL A 175 35.74 -3.53 9.25
N MET A 176 35.92 -4.82 9.57
CA MET A 176 36.23 -5.27 10.92
C MET A 176 37.61 -4.71 11.29
N GLY A 177 37.68 -3.78 12.24
CA GLY A 177 38.94 -3.33 12.81
C GLY A 177 39.67 -4.49 13.47
N ALA A 178 40.89 -4.76 13.03
CA ALA A 178 41.75 -5.78 13.60
C ALA A 178 41.96 -5.50 15.11
N LEU A 179 41.62 -6.46 15.96
CA LEU A 179 42.03 -6.47 17.36
C LEU A 179 43.55 -6.66 17.39
N GLN A 180 44.26 -5.62 17.84
CA GLN A 180 45.69 -5.64 18.10
C GLN A 180 45.92 -6.42 19.42
N GLN A 181 46.84 -7.39 19.35
CA GLN A 181 47.24 -8.26 20.45
C GLN A 181 47.85 -7.49 21.62
#